data_AF-A0A6L7QP98-F1
#
_entry.id   AF-A0A6L7QP98-F1
#
_cell.length_a   1.000
_cell.length_b   1.000
_cell.length_c   1.000
_cell.angle_alpha   90.00
_cell.angle_beta   90.00
_cell.angle_gamma   90.00
#
_symmetry.space_group_name_H-M   'P 1'
#
loop_
_entity.id
_entity.type
_entity.pdbx_description
1 polymer ?
#
loop_
_entity_poly.entity_id
_entity_poly.type
_entity_poly.pdbx_seq_one_letter_code
_entity_poly.pdbx_strand_id
1 'polypeptide(L)'
;MIIQGVRGDVLDISPTHVLLGEVGGTIGGEESSNRGILIPNAVLFDQMVTNYAVSEEAKYILDEVPVRVSYDSDYQLAQQTLINCATEVTQEIIEETGQMPFIRAEFFDSGVFMRLRYQSIAVERQRISSEIVEKIVEAFGQSAQLGFAYPRGSFEYHAGEGRSLPPMFKVADRPQGS
;
A
#
# COMPACT_ATOMS: atom_id res chain seq x y z
N MET A 1 17.78 9.49 2.62
CA MET A 1 18.34 9.01 1.33
C MET A 1 18.35 7.48 1.31
N ILE A 2 18.03 6.84 0.19
CA ILE A 2 18.22 5.38 0.03
C ILE A 2 19.20 5.10 -1.10
N ILE A 3 20.21 4.29 -0.81
CA ILE A 3 21.19 3.80 -1.78
C ILE A 3 21.37 2.29 -1.53
N GLN A 4 21.12 1.45 -2.54
CA GLN A 4 21.32 -0.01 -2.47
C GLN A 4 20.64 -0.69 -1.26
N GLY A 5 19.43 -0.24 -0.90
CA GLY A 5 18.66 -0.80 0.22
C GLY A 5 19.03 -0.28 1.61
N VAL A 6 20.07 0.56 1.72
CA VAL A 6 20.43 1.27 2.95
C VAL A 6 19.65 2.58 3.00
N ARG A 7 18.86 2.77 4.07
CA ARG A 7 18.13 4.00 4.35
C ARG A 7 18.82 4.79 5.45
N GLY A 8 19.00 6.09 5.25
CA GLY A 8 19.62 6.95 6.24
C GLY A 8 19.53 8.43 5.95
N ASP A 9 19.73 9.26 6.97
CA ASP A 9 19.78 10.71 6.86
C ASP A 9 21.19 11.19 6.52
N VAL A 10 21.32 12.24 5.70
CA VAL A 10 22.65 12.75 5.33
C VAL A 10 23.22 13.56 6.49
N LEU A 11 24.33 13.09 7.05
CA LEU A 11 25.02 13.76 8.16
C LEU A 11 26.05 14.77 7.66
N ASP A 12 26.74 14.47 6.56
CA ASP A 12 27.76 15.36 5.97
C ASP A 12 27.97 15.05 4.48
N ILE A 13 28.35 16.08 3.71
CA ILE A 13 28.68 15.97 2.29
C ILE A 13 30.10 16.51 2.07
N SER A 14 31.02 15.60 1.76
CA SER A 14 32.40 15.93 1.40
C SER A 14 32.63 15.80 -0.12
N PRO A 15 33.68 16.45 -0.68
CA PRO A 15 33.99 16.38 -2.12
C PRO A 15 34.23 14.96 -2.65
N THR A 16 34.59 14.04 -1.76
CA THR A 16 34.94 12.66 -2.11
C THR A 16 33.87 11.64 -1.70
N HIS A 17 33.08 11.92 -0.66
CA HIS A 17 32.13 10.96 -0.06
C HIS A 17 30.95 11.68 0.62
N VAL A 18 29.81 11.00 0.71
CA VAL A 18 28.65 11.40 1.51
C VAL A 18 28.56 10.50 2.75
N LEU A 19 28.34 11.10 3.92
CA LEU A 19 28.11 10.39 5.17
C LEU A 19 26.61 10.29 5.45
N LEU A 20 26.12 9.07 5.64
CA LEU A 20 24.72 8.78 5.97
C LEU A 20 24.62 8.17 7.37
N GLY A 21 23.70 8.67 8.20
CA GLY A 21 23.29 8.00 9.43
C GLY A 21 22.27 6.91 9.13
N GLU A 22 22.59 5.65 9.44
CA GLU A 22 21.70 4.50 9.21
C GLU A 22 20.40 4.63 10.01
N VAL A 23 19.25 4.51 9.34
CA VAL A 23 17.93 4.42 9.97
C VAL A 23 17.30 3.07 9.60
N GLY A 24 17.35 2.11 10.52
CA GLY A 24 16.58 0.86 10.40
C GLY A 24 17.34 -0.39 10.81
N GLY A 25 17.26 -0.74 12.11
CA GLY A 25 17.53 -2.08 12.61
C GLY A 25 16.24 -2.73 13.15
N THR A 26 15.79 -3.82 12.50
CA THR A 26 14.87 -4.90 12.93
C THR A 26 13.51 -4.57 13.60
N ILE A 27 13.17 -3.32 13.93
CA ILE A 27 11.89 -2.96 14.57
C ILE A 27 11.20 -1.91 13.71
N GLY A 28 9.92 -2.11 13.40
CA GLY A 28 9.10 -1.27 12.51
C GLY A 28 8.77 0.14 13.03
N GLY A 29 9.63 0.70 13.88
CA GLY A 29 9.61 2.09 14.31
C GLY A 29 10.99 2.70 14.08
N GLU A 30 11.03 3.85 13.41
CA GLU A 30 12.25 4.54 13.00
C GLU A 30 13.00 5.15 14.20
N GLU A 31 13.68 4.33 15.01
CA GLU A 31 14.76 4.80 15.89
C GLU A 31 16.10 4.69 15.14
N SER A 32 16.86 5.79 15.12
CA SER A 32 18.17 5.87 14.45
C SER A 32 19.16 4.89 15.07
N SER A 33 19.56 3.86 14.32
CA SER A 33 20.73 3.05 14.67
C SER A 33 21.94 3.95 14.51
N ASN A 34 22.63 4.30 15.60
CA ASN A 34 23.72 5.27 15.66
C ASN A 34 25.01 4.87 14.89
N ARG A 35 24.89 4.47 13.61
CA ARG A 35 25.94 3.97 12.72
C ARG A 35 26.03 4.87 11.49
N GLY A 36 27.23 5.33 11.16
CA GLY A 36 27.51 6.12 9.96
C GLY A 36 27.97 5.24 8.80
N ILE A 37 27.37 5.42 7.62
CA ILE A 37 27.71 4.74 6.37
C ILE A 37 28.33 5.77 5.43
N LEU A 38 29.56 5.49 5.01
CA LEU A 38 30.33 6.36 4.13
C LEU A 38 30.21 5.87 2.69
N ILE A 39 29.70 6.71 1.81
CA ILE A 39 29.45 6.37 0.41
C ILE A 39 30.31 7.24 -0.50
N PRO A 40 31.23 6.66 -1.29
CA PRO A 40 32.03 7.41 -2.26
C PRO A 40 31.16 8.03 -3.36
N ASN A 41 31.46 9.26 -3.74
CA ASN A 41 30.71 9.99 -4.77
C ASN A 41 30.69 9.24 -6.12
N ALA A 42 31.76 8.51 -6.44
CA ALA A 42 31.84 7.67 -7.64
C ALA A 42 30.77 6.58 -7.71
N VAL A 43 30.28 6.08 -6.56
CA VAL A 43 29.21 5.07 -6.48
C VAL A 43 27.83 5.71 -6.67
N LEU A 44 27.68 7.00 -6.35
CA LEU A 44 26.42 7.74 -6.52
C LEU A 44 26.10 8.04 -7.99
N PHE A 45 27.10 8.20 -8.84
CA PHE A 45 26.89 8.53 -10.27
C PHE A 45 26.39 7.36 -11.12
N ASP A 46 26.56 6.12 -10.65
CA ASP A 46 26.20 4.90 -11.38
C ASP A 46 24.90 4.24 -10.86
N GLN A 47 24.24 4.87 -9.87
CA GLN A 47 23.10 4.28 -9.17
C GLN A 47 21.90 5.23 -9.09
N MET A 48 20.69 4.66 -9.13
CA MET A 48 19.43 5.39 -8.91
C MET A 48 19.38 5.87 -7.45
N VAL A 49 19.69 7.14 -7.22
CA VAL A 49 19.59 7.79 -5.91
C VAL A 49 18.17 8.35 -5.73
N THR A 50 17.41 7.81 -4.78
CA THR A 50 16.13 8.41 -4.36
C THR A 50 16.39 9.35 -3.19
N ASN A 51 16.33 10.66 -3.47
CA ASN A 51 16.39 11.68 -2.44
C ASN A 51 15.00 11.81 -1.78
N TYR A 52 14.93 11.52 -0.47
CA TYR A 52 13.73 11.70 0.35
C TYR A 52 13.67 13.09 1.00
N ALA A 53 14.73 13.91 0.84
CA ALA A 53 14.76 15.32 1.21
C ALA A 53 14.29 16.23 0.05
N VAL A 54 13.47 15.70 -0.85
CA VAL A 54 12.57 16.52 -1.68
C VAL A 54 11.36 16.74 -0.77
N SER A 55 11.37 17.67 0.18
CA SER A 55 11.83 19.06 0.08
C SER A 55 11.63 19.69 1.47
N GLU A 56 12.66 20.27 2.07
CA GLU A 56 12.44 21.16 3.24
C GLU A 56 11.56 22.38 2.89
N GLU A 57 11.33 22.63 1.59
CA GLU A 57 10.48 23.71 1.06
C GLU A 57 9.04 23.31 0.72
N ALA A 58 8.71 22.01 0.56
CA ALA A 58 7.31 21.59 0.45
C ALA A 58 6.84 21.12 1.82
N LYS A 59 6.09 21.99 2.49
CA LYS A 59 5.32 21.70 3.70
C LYS A 59 4.45 20.43 3.56
N TYR A 60 4.12 20.05 2.33
CA TYR A 60 3.19 18.97 1.99
C TYR A 60 3.84 17.87 1.14
N ILE A 61 3.56 16.63 1.51
CA ILE A 61 3.92 15.41 0.78
C ILE A 61 2.64 14.67 0.37
N LEU A 62 2.72 13.96 -0.76
CA LEU A 62 1.67 13.04 -1.15
C LEU A 62 1.83 11.73 -0.38
N ASP A 63 0.82 11.38 0.41
CA ASP A 63 0.75 10.15 1.19
C ASP A 63 -0.40 9.26 0.69
N GLU A 64 -0.40 7.98 1.06
CA GLU A 64 -1.44 7.04 0.67
C GLU A 64 -1.90 6.08 1.77
N VAL A 65 -3.21 5.86 1.83
CA VAL A 65 -3.85 4.84 2.68
C VAL A 65 -4.38 3.72 1.77
N PRO A 66 -3.81 2.50 1.85
CA PRO A 66 -4.29 1.36 1.09
C PRO A 66 -5.52 0.72 1.73
N VAL A 67 -6.61 0.57 0.96
CA VAL A 67 -7.85 -0.05 1.41
C VAL A 67 -8.26 -1.19 0.49
N ARG A 68 -8.55 -2.36 1.08
CA ARG A 68 -9.04 -3.54 0.34
C ARG A 68 -10.56 -3.61 0.48
N VAL A 69 -11.27 -3.37 -0.61
CA VAL A 69 -12.74 -3.36 -0.66
C VAL A 69 -13.24 -4.66 -1.29
N SER A 70 -14.24 -5.30 -0.69
CA SER A 70 -14.84 -6.55 -1.21
C SER A 70 -15.56 -6.32 -2.54
N TYR A 71 -15.60 -7.35 -3.41
CA TYR A 71 -16.45 -7.32 -4.60
C TYR A 71 -17.95 -7.23 -4.28
N ASP A 72 -18.34 -7.61 -3.06
CA ASP A 72 -19.72 -7.50 -2.59
C ASP A 72 -20.11 -6.06 -2.19
N SER A 73 -19.13 -5.14 -2.13
CA SER A 73 -19.37 -3.75 -1.74
C SER A 73 -19.75 -2.87 -2.93
N ASP A 74 -20.56 -1.84 -2.68
CA ASP A 74 -20.82 -0.81 -3.68
C ASP A 74 -19.53 0.00 -3.92
N TYR A 75 -19.01 -0.11 -5.14
CA TYR A 75 -17.76 0.52 -5.57
C TYR A 75 -17.81 2.06 -5.58
N GLN A 76 -18.95 2.64 -5.96
CA GLN A 76 -19.12 4.10 -5.99
C GLN A 76 -19.25 4.65 -4.58
N LEU A 77 -20.05 3.98 -3.74
CA LEU A 77 -20.19 4.32 -2.33
C LEU A 77 -18.86 4.20 -1.60
N ALA A 78 -18.09 3.13 -1.84
CA ALA A 78 -16.79 2.94 -1.22
C ALA A 78 -15.83 4.08 -1.56
N GLN A 79 -15.74 4.46 -2.84
CA GLN A 79 -14.89 5.59 -3.24
C GLN A 79 -15.32 6.91 -2.60
N GLN A 80 -16.63 7.20 -2.61
CA GLN A 80 -17.14 8.42 -2.04
C GLN A 80 -16.88 8.49 -0.54
N THR A 81 -17.13 7.40 0.19
CA THR A 81 -16.84 7.30 1.62
C THR A 81 -15.36 7.51 1.92
N LEU A 82 -14.47 6.85 1.18
CA LEU A 82 -13.02 6.99 1.36
C LEU A 82 -12.54 8.43 1.12
N ILE A 83 -13.00 9.07 0.05
CA ILE A 83 -12.66 10.47 -0.25
C ILE A 83 -13.18 11.38 0.86
N ASN A 84 -14.43 11.20 1.30
CA ASN A 84 -15.03 12.01 2.37
C ASN A 84 -14.24 11.89 3.68
N CYS A 85 -13.83 10.69 4.07
CA CYS A 85 -13.01 10.48 5.27
C CYS A 85 -11.67 11.22 5.18
N ALA A 86 -10.96 11.13 4.05
CA ALA A 86 -9.71 11.88 3.86
C ALA A 86 -9.94 13.39 3.81
N THR A 87 -10.99 13.85 3.13
CA THR A 87 -11.32 15.28 3.04
C THR A 87 -11.61 15.88 4.41
N GLU A 88 -12.29 15.14 5.28
CA GLU A 88 -12.59 15.59 6.65
C GLU A 88 -11.30 15.76 7.48
N VAL A 89 -10.38 14.80 7.42
CA VAL A 89 -9.12 14.85 8.20
C VAL A 89 -8.15 15.88 7.63
N THR A 90 -8.12 16.04 6.31
CA THR A 90 -7.14 16.89 5.62
C THR A 90 -7.70 18.25 5.21
N GLN A 91 -8.83 18.69 5.78
CA GLN A 91 -9.52 19.92 5.37
C GLN A 91 -8.60 21.14 5.34
N GLU A 92 -7.84 21.36 6.43
CA GLU A 92 -6.89 22.49 6.53
C GLU A 92 -5.81 22.42 5.44
N ILE A 93 -5.35 21.20 5.11
CA ILE A 93 -4.34 20.97 4.08
C ILE A 93 -4.94 21.22 2.69
N ILE A 94 -6.19 20.86 2.46
CA ILE A 94 -6.90 21.11 1.20
C ILE A 94 -7.12 22.61 1.00
N GLU A 95 -7.45 23.35 2.06
CA GLU A 95 -7.62 24.81 2.01
C GLU A 95 -6.30 25.52 1.64
N GLU A 96 -5.16 25.03 2.14
CA GLU A 96 -3.84 25.60 1.82
C GLU A 96 -3.31 25.16 0.44
N THR A 97 -3.51 23.90 0.04
CA THR A 97 -2.90 23.32 -1.17
C THR A 97 -3.81 23.37 -2.40
N GLY A 98 -5.12 23.45 -2.20
CA GLY A 98 -6.14 23.29 -3.24
C GLY A 98 -6.23 21.87 -3.82
N GLN A 99 -5.54 20.88 -3.23
CA GLN A 99 -5.47 19.53 -3.76
C GLN A 99 -6.42 18.58 -3.04
N MET A 100 -7.43 18.10 -3.77
CA MET A 100 -8.40 17.14 -3.25
C MET A 100 -7.82 15.72 -3.18
N PRO A 101 -8.21 14.92 -2.17
CA PRO A 101 -7.91 13.49 -2.14
C PRO A 101 -8.50 12.79 -3.37
N PHE A 102 -7.79 11.78 -3.86
CA PHE A 102 -8.24 10.98 -5.01
C PHE A 102 -7.86 9.52 -4.83
N ILE A 103 -8.54 8.64 -5.57
CA ILE A 103 -8.36 7.19 -5.47
C ILE A 103 -7.72 6.65 -6.73
N ARG A 104 -6.77 5.72 -6.56
CA ARG A 104 -6.34 4.81 -7.61
C ARG A 104 -6.75 3.39 -7.26
N ALA A 105 -7.53 2.75 -8.11
CA ALA A 105 -8.02 1.40 -7.89
C ALA A 105 -7.30 0.40 -8.82
N GLU A 106 -7.01 -0.78 -8.29
CA GLU A 106 -6.58 -1.94 -9.06
C GLU A 106 -7.34 -3.20 -8.61
N PHE A 107 -7.47 -4.18 -9.49
CA PHE A 107 -8.08 -5.46 -9.13
C PHE A 107 -7.12 -6.29 -8.28
N PHE A 108 -7.68 -7.08 -7.37
CA PHE A 108 -6.94 -8.15 -6.69
C PHE A 108 -7.85 -9.38 -6.46
N ASP A 109 -7.26 -10.49 -6.02
CA ASP A 109 -7.92 -11.81 -6.00
C ASP A 109 -9.27 -11.86 -5.27
N SER A 110 -9.44 -11.07 -4.20
CA SER A 110 -10.65 -11.09 -3.38
C SER A 110 -11.38 -9.75 -3.31
N GLY A 111 -11.09 -8.80 -4.22
CA GLY A 111 -11.78 -7.51 -4.27
C GLY A 111 -11.10 -6.45 -5.12
N VAL A 112 -11.33 -5.19 -4.76
CA VAL A 112 -10.68 -4.03 -5.37
C VAL A 112 -9.72 -3.41 -4.36
N PHE A 113 -8.48 -3.17 -4.78
CA PHE A 113 -7.47 -2.50 -3.98
C PHE A 113 -7.50 -1.01 -4.31
N MET A 114 -8.04 -0.21 -3.39
CA MET A 114 -8.18 1.24 -3.51
C MET A 114 -7.04 1.92 -2.74
N ARG A 115 -6.18 2.65 -3.46
CA ARG A 115 -5.17 3.53 -2.88
C ARG A 115 -5.73 4.94 -2.77
N LEU A 116 -6.14 5.33 -1.58
CA LEU A 116 -6.58 6.68 -1.25
C LEU A 116 -5.36 7.58 -1.08
N ARG A 117 -5.24 8.61 -1.91
CA ARG A 117 -4.10 9.54 -1.91
C ARG A 117 -4.54 10.90 -1.45
N TYR A 118 -3.74 11.51 -0.57
CA TYR A 118 -4.01 12.82 0.02
C TYR A 118 -2.70 13.57 0.28
N GLN A 119 -2.80 14.88 0.42
CA GLN A 119 -1.67 15.70 0.87
C GLN A 119 -1.57 15.64 2.40
N SER A 120 -0.35 15.48 2.90
CA SER A 120 -0.05 15.41 4.33
C SER A 120 1.16 16.25 4.66
N ILE A 121 1.25 16.74 5.89
CA ILE A 121 2.48 17.32 6.42
C ILE A 121 3.43 16.16 6.79
N ALA A 122 4.69 16.22 6.37
CA ALA A 122 5.63 15.09 6.52
C ALA A 122 5.80 14.63 7.98
N VAL A 123 5.83 15.59 8.91
CA VAL A 123 5.95 15.35 10.36
C VAL A 123 4.70 14.67 10.94
N GLU A 124 3.52 14.99 10.40
CA GLU A 124 2.24 14.49 10.90
C GLU A 124 1.70 13.30 10.12
N ARG A 125 2.41 12.81 9.11
CA ARG A 125 1.94 11.75 8.20
C ARG A 125 1.37 10.53 8.91
N GLN A 126 2.02 10.08 9.99
CA GLN A 126 1.59 8.90 10.75
C GLN A 126 0.30 9.16 11.53
N ARG A 127 0.16 10.36 12.10
CA ARG A 127 -1.04 10.79 12.82
C ARG A 127 -2.22 10.90 11.87
N ILE A 128 -2.04 11.62 10.76
CA ILE A 128 -3.08 11.84 9.74
C ILE A 128 -3.51 10.51 9.11
N SER A 129 -2.55 9.65 8.75
CA SER A 129 -2.85 8.33 8.19
C SER A 129 -3.68 7.48 9.15
N SER A 130 -3.30 7.45 10.44
CA SER A 130 -4.03 6.70 11.46
C SER A 130 -5.45 7.23 11.65
N GLU A 131 -5.61 8.56 11.71
CA GLU A 131 -6.92 9.21 11.86
C GLU A 131 -7.84 8.94 10.66
N ILE A 132 -7.31 8.95 9.44
CA ILE A 132 -8.04 8.56 8.23
C ILE A 132 -8.48 7.09 8.31
N VAL A 133 -7.59 6.18 8.73
CA VAL A 133 -7.91 4.75 8.86
C VAL A 133 -9.02 4.53 9.89
N GLU A 134 -8.96 5.18 11.05
CA GLU A 134 -9.99 5.08 12.09
C GLU A 134 -11.36 5.51 11.56
N LYS A 135 -11.43 6.66 10.87
CA LYS A 135 -12.67 7.13 10.23
C LYS A 135 -13.18 6.21 9.15
N ILE A 136 -12.30 5.62 8.34
CA ILE A 136 -12.69 4.64 7.31
C ILE A 136 -13.31 3.41 7.97
N VAL A 137 -12.71 2.90 9.04
CA VAL A 137 -13.24 1.73 9.77
C VAL A 137 -14.62 2.04 10.35
N GLU A 138 -14.80 3.22 10.96
CA GLU A 138 -16.09 3.65 11.48
C GLU A 138 -17.14 3.77 10.37
N ALA A 139 -16.81 4.47 9.27
CA ALA A 139 -17.73 4.69 8.17
C ALA A 139 -18.12 3.37 7.44
N PHE A 140 -17.18 2.45 7.29
CA PHE A 140 -17.46 1.12 6.74
C PHE A 140 -18.31 0.28 7.71
N GLY A 141 -18.09 0.40 9.02
CA GLY A 141 -18.89 -0.28 10.05
C GLY A 141 -20.35 0.18 10.12
N GLN A 142 -20.64 1.43 9.71
CA GLN A 142 -21.99 1.99 9.69
C GLN A 142 -22.80 1.63 8.44
N SER A 143 -22.16 1.11 7.38
CA SER A 143 -22.81 0.83 6.10
C SER A 143 -22.88 -0.67 5.82
N ALA A 144 -24.09 -1.19 5.63
CA ALA A 144 -24.29 -2.58 5.21
C ALA A 144 -23.86 -2.85 3.75
N GLN A 145 -23.60 -1.81 2.97
CA GLN A 145 -23.20 -1.89 1.56
C GLN A 145 -21.67 -1.83 1.36
N LEU A 146 -20.92 -1.66 2.45
CA LEU A 146 -19.46 -1.57 2.44
C LEU A 146 -18.85 -2.69 3.25
N GLY A 147 -17.74 -3.23 2.77
CA GLY A 147 -17.06 -4.34 3.43
C GLY A 147 -15.60 -4.40 3.02
N PHE A 148 -14.75 -4.68 4.01
CA PHE A 148 -13.35 -4.97 3.73
C PHE A 148 -13.22 -6.35 3.10
N ALA A 149 -12.33 -6.45 2.12
CA ALA A 149 -12.00 -7.72 1.52
C ALA A 149 -11.04 -8.51 2.40
N TYR A 150 -11.43 -9.73 2.69
CA TYR A 150 -10.61 -10.75 3.35
C TYR A 150 -10.55 -11.99 2.47
N PRO A 151 -9.44 -12.76 2.47
CA PRO A 151 -9.35 -13.99 1.71
C PRO A 151 -10.49 -14.95 2.09
N ARG A 152 -11.30 -15.34 1.11
CA ARG A 152 -12.36 -16.34 1.26
C ARG A 152 -12.12 -17.48 0.28
N GLY A 153 -12.34 -18.71 0.72
CA GLY A 153 -12.34 -19.90 -0.13
C GLY A 153 -13.63 -20.69 0.07
N SER A 154 -14.29 -21.06 -1.02
CA SER A 154 -15.40 -22.01 -1.01
C SER A 154 -14.88 -23.40 -1.40
N PHE A 155 -15.16 -24.40 -0.59
CA PHE A 155 -14.86 -25.80 -0.91
C PHE A 155 -16.15 -26.48 -1.37
N GLU A 156 -16.21 -26.87 -2.64
CA GLU A 156 -17.26 -27.76 -3.12
C GLU A 156 -16.79 -29.20 -2.94
N TYR A 157 -17.45 -29.92 -2.03
CA TYR A 157 -17.22 -31.35 -1.83
C TYR A 157 -18.19 -32.15 -2.70
N HIS A 158 -17.69 -32.71 -3.81
CA HIS A 158 -18.40 -33.74 -4.54
C HIS A 158 -18.08 -35.10 -3.90
N ALA A 159 -19.03 -35.65 -3.14
CA ALA A 159 -18.96 -37.06 -2.74
C ALA A 159 -18.97 -37.90 -4.02
N GLY A 160 -17.83 -38.51 -4.36
CA GLY A 160 -17.71 -39.27 -5.60
C GLY A 160 -18.59 -40.52 -5.61
N GLU A 161 -19.68 -40.51 -6.36
CA GLU A 161 -20.23 -41.75 -6.94
C GLU A 161 -19.37 -42.11 -8.17
N GLY A 162 -18.21 -42.74 -7.92
CA GLY A 162 -17.34 -43.26 -8.97
C GLY A 162 -15.86 -43.24 -8.62
N ARG A 163 -15.13 -44.27 -9.05
CA ARG A 163 -13.68 -44.40 -8.82
C ARG A 163 -12.95 -43.18 -9.40
N SER A 164 -12.22 -42.47 -8.53
CA SER A 164 -11.25 -41.45 -8.94
C SER A 164 -10.08 -42.12 -9.65
N LEU A 165 -10.20 -42.32 -10.96
CA LEU A 165 -9.12 -42.84 -11.79
C LEU A 165 -8.32 -41.66 -12.38
N PRO A 166 -6.98 -41.74 -12.43
CA PRO A 166 -6.14 -40.74 -13.10
C PRO A 166 -6.58 -40.57 -14.56
N PRO A 167 -6.45 -39.36 -15.16
CA PRO A 167 -6.92 -39.08 -16.52
C PRO A 167 -6.36 -40.01 -17.60
N MET A 168 -5.21 -40.66 -17.34
CA MET A 168 -4.63 -41.69 -18.23
C MET A 168 -5.41 -43.01 -18.31
N PHE A 169 -6.33 -43.28 -17.37
CA PHE A 169 -7.10 -44.53 -17.30
C PHE A 169 -8.57 -44.38 -17.71
N LYS A 170 -8.99 -43.21 -18.22
CA LYS A 170 -10.31 -43.06 -18.86
C LYS A 170 -10.28 -43.75 -20.23
N VAL A 171 -10.45 -45.08 -20.24
CA VAL A 171 -10.61 -45.84 -21.47
C VAL A 171 -11.94 -45.42 -22.11
N ALA A 172 -11.84 -44.91 -23.35
CA ALA A 172 -12.99 -44.58 -24.17
C ALA A 172 -13.74 -45.86 -24.54
N ASP A 173 -14.88 -46.11 -23.89
CA ASP A 173 -15.83 -47.08 -24.41
C ASP A 173 -16.44 -46.51 -25.70
N ARG A 174 -15.92 -47.03 -26.82
CA ARG A 174 -16.49 -46.88 -28.16
C ARG A 174 -17.89 -47.51 -28.21
N PRO A 175 -18.79 -46.99 -29.07
CA PRO A 175 -20.14 -47.53 -29.21
C PRO A 175 -20.10 -48.87 -29.97
N GLN A 176 -20.78 -49.88 -29.44
CA GLN A 176 -21.34 -51.01 -30.21
C GLN A 176 -22.83 -51.07 -29.82
N GLY A 177 -23.83 -50.98 -30.69
CA GLY A 177 -23.89 -51.25 -32.12
C GLY A 177 -24.46 -52.64 -32.37
N SER A 178 -25.77 -52.83 -32.14
CA SER A 178 -26.75 -53.67 -32.89
C SER A 178 -27.98 -53.96 -32.03
#